data_AF-A0A3D2UH84-F1
#
_entry.id   AF-A0A3D2UH84-F1
#
_cell.length_a   1.000
_cell.length_b   1.000
_cell.length_c   1.000
_cell.angle_alpha   90.00
_cell.angle_beta   90.00
_cell.angle_gamma   90.00
#
_symmetry.space_group_name_H-M   'P 1'
#
loop_
_entity.id
_entity.type
_entity.pdbx_description
1 polymer ?
#
loop_
_entity_poly.entity_id
_entity_poly.type
_entity_poly.pdbx_seq_one_letter_code
_entity_poly.pdbx_strand_id
1 'polypeptide(L)'
;MQLGAIRDFMSKHYLHFNARELVEAARAYESHVEAGGKMLVAIAGAMSTGEIGVSLARMISAGKVHAVSCTGANLEEDVFNLVARTDYEIVPSWRDLSDVDERLLYERGMNRVTDTCIPETAMRHIEGRLLDSWKRASALEESKMPSEFPFEILCEPEL
;
A
#
# COMPACT_ATOMS: atom_id res chain seq x y z
N MET A 1 -33.93 0.05 -0.01
CA MET A 1 -32.69 -0.61 0.46
C MET A 1 -31.98 0.36 1.39
N GLN A 2 -31.66 -0.07 2.61
CA GLN A 2 -30.87 0.74 3.52
C GLN A 2 -29.46 0.81 2.95
N LEU A 3 -28.95 2.01 2.67
CA LEU A 3 -27.57 2.18 2.24
C LEU A 3 -26.64 1.91 3.43
N GLY A 4 -25.34 1.71 3.18
CA GLY A 4 -24.38 1.59 4.28
C GLY A 4 -24.35 2.86 5.13
N ALA A 5 -24.18 2.73 6.44
CA ALA A 5 -24.26 3.86 7.39
C ALA A 5 -23.38 5.06 7.01
N ILE A 6 -22.18 4.81 6.47
CA ILE A 6 -21.26 5.86 5.99
C ILE A 6 -21.82 6.58 4.75
N ARG A 7 -22.45 5.86 3.82
CA ARG A 7 -23.08 6.46 2.63
C ARG A 7 -24.25 7.35 3.00
N ASP A 8 -25.07 6.92 3.95
CA ASP A 8 -26.18 7.74 4.47
C ASP A 8 -25.66 8.99 5.17
N PHE A 9 -24.63 8.85 6.02
CA PHE A 9 -23.98 9.98 6.68
C PHE A 9 -23.45 10.99 5.68
N MET A 10 -22.65 10.56 4.70
CA MET A 10 -22.08 11.44 3.68
C MET A 10 -23.18 12.10 2.85
N SER A 11 -24.20 11.35 2.42
CA SER A 11 -25.30 11.91 1.62
C SER A 11 -26.08 12.99 2.38
N LYS A 12 -26.17 12.89 3.71
CA LYS A 12 -26.86 13.88 4.55
C LYS A 12 -26.00 15.10 4.85
N HIS A 13 -24.70 14.91 5.08
CA HIS A 13 -23.83 15.95 5.64
C HIS A 13 -22.88 16.61 4.62
N TYR A 14 -22.52 15.94 3.54
CA TYR A 14 -21.49 16.41 2.60
C TYR A 14 -22.13 17.10 1.40
N LEU A 15 -22.76 18.26 1.65
CA LEU A 15 -23.63 18.93 0.68
C LEU A 15 -22.93 20.01 -0.16
N HIS A 16 -21.81 20.57 0.31
CA HIS A 16 -21.18 21.75 -0.30
C HIS A 16 -19.65 21.61 -0.38
N PHE A 17 -19.03 22.39 -1.28
CA PHE A 17 -17.59 22.47 -1.48
C PHE A 17 -16.95 21.07 -1.72
N ASN A 18 -15.70 20.89 -1.29
CA ASN A 18 -14.95 19.64 -1.48
C ASN A 18 -15.63 18.41 -0.85
N ALA A 19 -16.50 18.60 0.15
CA ALA A 19 -17.24 17.49 0.74
C ALA A 19 -18.23 16.88 -0.27
N ARG A 20 -18.92 17.72 -1.05
CA ARG A 20 -19.85 17.26 -2.10
C ARG A 20 -19.13 16.50 -3.20
N GLU A 21 -17.97 17.01 -3.63
CA GLU A 21 -17.15 16.40 -4.69
C GLU A 21 -16.78 14.94 -4.36
N LEU A 22 -16.54 14.61 -3.09
CA LEU A 22 -16.30 13.23 -2.66
C LEU A 22 -17.52 12.32 -2.88
N VAL A 23 -18.73 12.81 -2.62
CA VAL A 23 -19.98 12.05 -2.85
C VAL A 23 -20.21 11.86 -4.34
N GLU A 24 -19.99 12.90 -5.14
CA GLU A 24 -20.12 12.85 -6.59
C GLU A 24 -19.11 11.88 -7.22
N ALA A 25 -17.84 11.93 -6.80
CA ALA A 25 -16.81 10.99 -7.23
C ALA A 25 -17.16 9.53 -6.89
N ALA A 26 -17.67 9.27 -5.68
CA ALA A 26 -18.09 7.93 -5.28
C ALA A 26 -19.25 7.40 -6.15
N ARG A 27 -20.26 8.24 -6.43
CA ARG A 27 -21.39 7.86 -7.31
C ARG A 27 -20.95 7.65 -8.76
N ALA A 28 -20.08 8.53 -9.27
CA ALA A 28 -19.53 8.38 -10.61
C ALA A 28 -18.74 7.07 -10.76
N TYR A 29 -17.97 6.70 -9.73
CA TYR A 29 -17.26 5.43 -9.71
C TYR A 29 -18.23 4.23 -9.65
N GLU A 30 -19.28 4.27 -8.82
CA GLU A 30 -20.33 3.24 -8.80
C GLU A 30 -20.94 3.05 -10.20
N SER A 31 -21.38 4.14 -10.85
CA SER A 31 -21.98 4.09 -12.18
C SER A 31 -21.01 3.58 -13.25
N HIS A 32 -19.72 3.96 -13.20
CA HIS A 32 -18.71 3.47 -14.13
C HIS A 32 -18.53 1.95 -14.04
N VAL A 33 -18.45 1.40 -12.83
CA VAL A 33 -18.31 -0.04 -12.61
C VAL A 33 -19.59 -0.79 -12.98
N GLU A 34 -20.76 -0.27 -12.61
CA GLU A 34 -22.06 -0.87 -12.95
C GLU A 34 -22.31 -0.92 -14.47
N ALA A 35 -21.77 0.05 -15.21
CA ALA A 35 -21.80 0.07 -16.67
C ALA A 35 -20.77 -0.90 -17.32
N GLY A 36 -20.04 -1.69 -16.54
CA GLY A 36 -19.00 -2.60 -17.02
C GLY A 36 -17.65 -1.93 -17.30
N GLY A 37 -17.46 -0.70 -16.83
CA GLY A 37 -16.20 0.03 -16.95
C GLY A 37 -15.10 -0.57 -16.07
N LYS A 38 -13.86 -0.53 -16.58
CA LYS A 38 -12.66 -0.95 -15.83
C LYS A 38 -12.03 0.24 -15.13
N MET A 39 -11.54 0.02 -13.91
CA MET A 39 -10.93 1.07 -13.09
C MET A 39 -9.43 0.84 -12.91
N LEU A 40 -8.64 1.86 -13.28
CA LEU A 40 -7.23 1.98 -12.92
C LEU A 40 -7.11 2.96 -11.75
N VAL A 41 -6.42 2.56 -10.70
CA VAL A 41 -6.12 3.43 -9.56
C VAL A 41 -4.65 3.81 -9.60
N ALA A 42 -4.36 5.10 -9.68
CA ALA A 42 -3.01 5.63 -9.55
C ALA A 42 -2.75 6.07 -8.10
N ILE A 43 -1.68 5.57 -7.49
CA ILE A 43 -1.39 5.73 -6.07
C ILE A 43 -0.01 6.37 -5.89
N ALA A 44 0.05 7.40 -5.05
CA ALA A 44 1.30 8.05 -4.66
C ALA A 44 2.17 7.13 -3.78
N GLY A 45 3.42 7.52 -3.53
CA GLY A 45 4.27 6.83 -2.55
C GLY A 45 3.69 6.87 -1.13
N ALA A 46 4.17 5.98 -0.25
CA ALA A 46 3.79 5.87 1.17
C ALA A 46 2.31 5.55 1.46
N MET A 47 1.50 5.23 0.44
CA MET A 47 0.10 4.90 0.64
C MET A 47 -0.10 3.47 1.16
N SER A 48 0.82 2.55 0.84
CA SER A 48 0.97 1.27 1.53
C SER A 48 1.23 1.46 3.03
N THR A 49 2.06 2.45 3.40
CA THR A 49 2.34 2.79 4.80
C THR A 49 1.10 3.36 5.49
N GLY A 50 0.32 4.15 4.74
CA GLY A 50 -1.01 4.59 5.13
C GLY A 50 -2.09 3.50 5.08
N GLU A 51 -1.70 2.23 4.90
CA GLU A 51 -2.56 1.05 4.92
C GLU A 51 -3.71 1.06 3.91
N ILE A 52 -3.53 1.72 2.75
CA ILE A 52 -4.56 1.76 1.70
C ILE A 52 -4.94 0.35 1.22
N GLY A 53 -3.99 -0.60 1.33
CA GLY A 53 -4.16 -2.02 1.00
C GLY A 53 -5.37 -2.66 1.69
N VAL A 54 -5.70 -2.28 2.93
CA VAL A 54 -6.84 -2.85 3.68
C VAL A 54 -8.16 -2.64 2.93
N SER A 55 -8.38 -1.43 2.40
CA SER A 55 -9.60 -1.12 1.64
C SER A 55 -9.46 -1.52 0.16
N LEU A 56 -8.27 -1.33 -0.41
CA LEU A 56 -8.01 -1.56 -1.83
C LEU A 56 -8.06 -3.05 -2.18
N ALA A 57 -7.50 -3.93 -1.35
CA ALA A 57 -7.53 -5.37 -1.57
C ALA A 57 -8.97 -5.89 -1.70
N ARG A 58 -9.88 -5.43 -0.83
CA ARG A 58 -11.31 -5.78 -0.93
C ARG A 58 -11.94 -5.31 -2.24
N MET A 59 -11.56 -4.12 -2.72
CA MET A 59 -12.07 -3.58 -3.99
C MET A 59 -11.52 -4.34 -5.20
N ILE A 60 -10.27 -4.79 -5.14
CA ILE A 60 -9.65 -5.66 -6.15
C ILE A 60 -10.35 -7.02 -6.16
N SER A 61 -10.49 -7.69 -5.01
CA SER A 61 -11.15 -9.00 -4.90
C SER A 61 -12.62 -8.97 -5.34
N ALA A 62 -13.29 -7.82 -5.16
CA ALA A 62 -14.66 -7.62 -5.63
C ALA A 62 -14.77 -7.24 -7.12
N GLY A 63 -13.67 -7.23 -7.87
CA GLY A 63 -13.65 -6.87 -9.29
C GLY A 63 -13.97 -5.40 -9.57
N LYS A 64 -13.80 -4.50 -8.59
CA LYS A 64 -14.11 -3.08 -8.74
C LYS A 64 -12.88 -2.27 -9.18
N VAL A 65 -11.68 -2.70 -8.77
CA VAL A 65 -10.39 -2.20 -9.26
C VAL A 65 -9.75 -3.24 -10.15
N HIS A 66 -9.26 -2.81 -11.32
CA HIS A 66 -8.79 -3.70 -12.38
C HIS A 66 -7.29 -3.52 -12.67
N ALA A 67 -6.73 -2.37 -12.34
CA ALA A 67 -5.31 -2.09 -12.45
C ALA A 67 -4.88 -1.10 -11.36
N VAL A 68 -3.64 -1.23 -10.91
CA VAL A 68 -3.01 -0.27 -9.99
C VAL A 68 -1.72 0.22 -10.63
N SER A 69 -1.56 1.54 -10.69
CA SER A 69 -0.30 2.20 -11.05
C SER A 69 0.28 2.82 -9.79
N CYS A 70 1.45 2.37 -9.38
CA CYS A 70 2.08 2.81 -8.14
C CYS A 70 3.60 2.78 -8.26
N THR A 71 4.29 3.38 -7.29
CA THR A 71 5.74 3.27 -7.14
C THR A 71 6.13 1.89 -6.59
N GLY A 72 7.37 1.47 -6.84
CA GLY A 72 7.90 0.19 -6.32
C GLY A 72 7.78 0.06 -4.80
N ALA A 73 7.97 1.16 -4.07
CA ALA A 73 7.81 1.20 -2.61
C ALA A 73 6.43 0.72 -2.13
N ASN A 74 5.35 0.98 -2.88
CA ASN A 74 4.03 0.49 -2.48
C ASN A 74 3.90 -1.02 -2.62
N LEU A 75 4.58 -1.63 -3.59
CA LEU A 75 4.60 -3.09 -3.74
C LEU A 75 5.48 -3.73 -2.66
N GLU A 76 6.69 -3.20 -2.45
CA GLU A 76 7.65 -3.71 -1.48
C GLU A 76 7.10 -3.65 -0.05
N GLU A 77 6.51 -2.52 0.34
CA GLU A 77 6.06 -2.33 1.71
C GLU A 77 4.78 -3.09 2.05
N ASP A 78 3.92 -3.41 1.07
CA ASP A 78 2.80 -4.31 1.30
C ASP A 78 3.30 -5.73 1.64
N VAL A 79 4.44 -6.15 1.04
CA VAL A 79 5.15 -7.38 1.46
C VAL A 79 5.77 -7.22 2.84
N PHE A 80 6.34 -6.07 3.18
CA PHE A 80 6.89 -5.82 4.52
C PHE A 80 5.83 -5.88 5.61
N ASN A 81 4.62 -5.38 5.33
CA ASN A 81 3.48 -5.52 6.23
C ASN A 81 3.13 -6.99 6.49
N LEU A 82 3.28 -7.88 5.52
CA LEU A 82 3.04 -9.31 5.72
C LEU A 82 4.02 -9.92 6.73
N VAL A 83 5.30 -9.54 6.68
CA VAL A 83 6.36 -10.20 7.46
C VAL A 83 6.75 -9.50 8.75
N ALA A 84 6.49 -8.20 8.89
CA ALA A 84 7.04 -7.38 9.99
C ALA A 84 6.08 -6.33 10.57
N ARG A 85 4.78 -6.32 10.18
CA ARG A 85 3.82 -5.30 10.64
C ARG A 85 3.74 -5.15 12.16
N THR A 86 3.92 -6.22 12.93
CA THR A 86 3.85 -6.16 14.40
C THR A 86 5.01 -5.41 15.03
N ASP A 87 6.09 -5.22 14.29
CA ASP A 87 7.31 -4.57 14.74
C ASP A 87 7.37 -3.10 14.30
N TYR A 88 6.33 -2.59 13.63
CA TYR A 88 6.23 -1.20 13.23
C TYR A 88 6.01 -0.31 14.46
N GLU A 89 6.65 0.86 14.47
CA GLU A 89 6.53 1.85 15.54
C GLU A 89 5.87 3.12 15.01
N ILE A 90 4.88 3.64 15.74
CA ILE A 90 4.30 4.96 15.44
C ILE A 90 5.02 6.00 16.28
N VAL A 91 5.45 7.09 15.65
CA VAL A 91 6.12 8.24 16.26
C VAL A 91 5.14 9.44 16.29
N PRO A 92 4.45 9.70 17.41
CA PRO A 92 3.37 10.69 17.47
C PRO A 92 3.82 12.12 17.13
N SER A 93 5.03 12.50 17.54
CA SER A 93 5.62 13.83 17.33
C SER A 93 6.71 13.82 16.26
N TRP A 94 6.53 13.05 15.19
CA TRP A 94 7.54 12.87 14.13
C TRP A 94 8.02 14.17 13.45
N ARG A 95 7.23 15.25 13.52
CA ARG A 95 7.60 16.57 12.99
C ARG A 95 8.57 17.34 13.88
N ASP A 96 8.66 16.95 15.16
CA ASP A 96 9.43 17.65 16.19
C ASP A 96 10.65 16.84 16.65
N LEU A 97 11.05 15.79 15.90
CA LEU A 97 12.22 14.98 16.22
C LEU A 97 13.49 15.83 16.15
N SER A 98 14.33 15.72 17.18
CA SER A 98 15.68 16.28 17.15
C SER A 98 16.63 15.37 16.36
N ASP A 99 17.80 15.90 15.99
CA ASP A 99 18.88 15.12 15.39
C ASP A 99 19.28 13.89 16.25
N VAL A 100 19.13 14.00 17.58
CA VAL A 100 19.41 12.91 18.51
C VAL A 100 18.34 11.83 18.41
N ASP A 101 17.07 12.21 18.29
CA ASP A 101 15.96 11.25 18.16
C ASP A 101 16.04 10.49 16.84
N GLU A 102 16.35 11.19 15.74
CA GLU A 102 16.58 10.57 14.42
C GLU A 102 17.75 9.58 14.47
N ARG A 103 18.84 9.94 15.16
CA ARG A 103 19.98 9.03 15.34
C ARG A 103 19.59 7.80 16.16
N LEU A 104 18.78 7.95 17.21
CA LEU A 104 18.31 6.81 18.00
C LEU A 104 17.42 5.87 17.19
N LEU A 105 16.59 6.38 16.29
CA LEU A 105 15.84 5.54 15.34
C LEU A 105 16.80 4.79 14.40
N TYR A 106 17.79 5.47 13.85
CA TYR A 106 18.81 4.86 13.00
C TYR A 106 19.59 3.74 13.73
N GLU A 107 20.06 4.00 14.94
CA GLU A 107 20.81 3.03 15.76
C GLU A 107 19.98 1.79 16.11
N ARG A 108 18.65 1.93 16.17
CA ARG A 108 17.70 0.83 16.37
C ARG A 108 17.30 0.14 15.06
N GLY A 109 17.78 0.59 13.91
CA GLY A 109 17.42 0.06 12.59
C GLY A 109 15.97 0.39 12.19
N MET A 110 15.44 1.54 12.62
CA MET A 110 14.07 1.96 12.31
C MET A 110 14.05 2.96 11.15
N ASN A 111 13.61 2.50 9.97
CA ASN A 111 13.45 3.34 8.77
C ASN A 111 12.12 4.09 8.84
N ARG A 112 12.15 5.42 8.83
CA ARG A 112 10.95 6.23 9.03
C ARG A 112 10.32 6.72 7.72
N VAL A 113 9.01 6.55 7.62
CA VAL A 113 8.12 7.17 6.64
C VAL A 113 7.08 7.98 7.43
N THR A 114 7.24 9.31 7.44
CA THR A 114 6.43 10.23 8.26
C THR A 114 6.41 9.83 9.74
N ASP A 115 5.26 9.41 10.25
CA ASP A 115 4.99 8.93 11.61
C ASP A 115 5.20 7.43 11.80
N THR A 116 5.47 6.67 10.74
CA THR A 116 5.60 5.21 10.82
C THR A 116 7.05 4.80 10.63
N CYS A 117 7.57 4.02 11.57
CA CYS A 117 8.88 3.41 11.54
C CYS A 117 8.77 1.93 11.18
N ILE A 118 9.51 1.52 10.16
CA ILE A 118 9.58 0.18 9.60
C ILE A 118 10.95 -0.41 10.00
N PRO A 119 11.00 -1.55 10.68
CA PRO A 119 12.27 -2.14 11.07
C PRO A 119 13.05 -2.61 9.82
N GLU A 120 14.36 -2.38 9.79
CA GLU A 120 15.23 -2.80 8.69
C GLU A 120 15.12 -4.31 8.41
N THR A 121 14.84 -5.10 9.45
CA THR A 121 14.62 -6.55 9.37
C THR A 121 13.53 -6.92 8.36
N ALA A 122 12.53 -6.06 8.13
CA ALA A 122 11.48 -6.29 7.14
C ALA A 122 12.06 -6.47 5.73
N MET A 123 12.93 -5.56 5.31
CA MET A 123 13.64 -5.67 4.03
C MET A 123 14.60 -6.86 4.05
N ARG A 124 15.33 -7.08 5.15
CA ARG A 124 16.28 -8.21 5.25
C ARG A 124 15.61 -9.57 5.13
N HIS A 125 14.36 -9.71 5.57
CA HIS A 125 13.60 -10.95 5.42
C HIS A 125 13.32 -11.30 3.95
N ILE A 126 13.06 -10.27 3.13
CA ILE A 126 12.71 -10.43 1.71
C ILE A 126 13.94 -10.37 0.80
N GLU A 127 15.00 -9.68 1.22
CA GLU A 127 16.23 -9.44 0.46
C GLU A 127 16.84 -10.73 -0.09
N GLY A 128 16.97 -11.77 0.74
CA GLY A 128 17.53 -13.05 0.31
C GLY A 128 16.74 -13.69 -0.84
N ARG A 129 15.41 -13.69 -0.73
CA ARG A 129 14.48 -14.25 -1.73
C ARG A 129 14.53 -13.46 -3.03
N LEU A 130 14.58 -12.12 -2.96
CA LEU A 130 14.74 -11.25 -4.13
C LEU A 130 16.08 -11.51 -4.83
N LEU A 131 17.18 -11.54 -4.08
CA LEU A 131 18.52 -11.79 -4.61
C LEU A 131 18.59 -13.14 -5.34
N ASP A 132 18.01 -14.19 -4.75
CA ASP A 132 18.00 -15.51 -5.36
C ASP A 132 17.14 -15.55 -6.62
N SER A 133 15.97 -14.90 -6.62
CA SER A 133 15.14 -14.77 -7.83
C SER A 133 15.85 -13.99 -8.95
N TRP A 134 16.53 -12.88 -8.63
CA TRP A 134 17.31 -12.10 -9.59
C TRP A 134 18.50 -12.88 -10.16
N LYS A 135 19.26 -13.59 -9.32
CA LYS A 135 20.37 -14.45 -9.77
C LYS A 135 19.87 -15.55 -10.70
N ARG A 136 18.75 -16.19 -10.37
CA ARG A 136 18.12 -17.22 -11.20
C ARG A 136 17.70 -16.65 -12.57
N ALA A 137 16.99 -15.52 -12.59
CA ALA A 137 16.58 -14.88 -13.83
C ALA A 137 17.79 -14.47 -14.68
N SER A 138 18.85 -13.95 -14.07
CA SER A 138 20.09 -13.61 -14.76
C SER A 138 20.79 -14.84 -15.34
N ALA A 139 20.85 -15.96 -14.62
CA ALA A 139 21.50 -17.17 -15.09
C ALA A 139 20.75 -17.84 -16.26
N LEU A 140 19.44 -17.63 -16.33
CA LEU A 140 18.56 -18.14 -17.38
C LEU A 140 18.34 -17.15 -18.53
N GLU A 141 18.95 -15.96 -18.48
CA GLU A 141 18.71 -14.85 -19.41
C GLU A 141 17.22 -14.49 -19.55
N GLU A 142 16.46 -14.65 -18.46
CA GLU A 142 15.02 -14.32 -18.40
C GLU A 142 14.82 -12.82 -18.17
N SER A 143 14.04 -12.18 -19.05
CA SER A 143 13.58 -10.81 -18.86
C SER A 143 12.24 -10.79 -18.12
N LYS A 144 12.23 -10.19 -16.93
CA LYS A 144 11.04 -9.97 -16.10
C LYS A 144 10.85 -8.48 -15.80
N MET A 145 9.61 -8.07 -15.64
CA MET A 145 9.21 -6.77 -15.13
C MET A 145 9.57 -6.67 -13.64
N PRO A 146 9.88 -5.46 -13.13
CA PRO A 146 10.21 -5.28 -11.70
C PRO A 146 9.13 -5.81 -10.75
N SER A 147 7.85 -5.69 -11.11
CA SER A 147 6.73 -6.18 -10.29
C SER A 147 6.60 -7.70 -10.25
N GLU A 148 7.18 -8.43 -11.20
CA GLU A 148 7.09 -9.89 -11.23
C GLU A 148 7.95 -10.55 -10.13
N PHE A 149 9.02 -9.89 -9.68
CA PHE A 149 9.88 -10.44 -8.63
C PHE A 149 9.19 -10.47 -7.24
N PRO A 150 8.58 -9.37 -6.74
CA PRO A 150 7.78 -9.44 -5.52
C PRO A 150 6.60 -10.42 -5.63
N PHE A 151 5.96 -10.52 -6.80
CA PHE A 151 4.84 -11.46 -6.98
C PHE A 151 5.27 -12.92 -6.91
N GLU A 152 6.45 -13.26 -7.45
CA GLU A 152 7.02 -14.61 -7.31
C GLU A 152 7.21 -14.97 -5.84
N ILE A 153 7.77 -14.05 -5.05
CA ILE A 153 8.00 -14.25 -3.61
C ILE A 153 6.69 -14.40 -2.85
N LEU A 154 5.68 -13.59 -3.15
CA LEU A 154 4.35 -13.71 -2.56
C LEU A 154 3.64 -15.04 -2.88
N CYS A 155 4.08 -15.75 -3.91
CA CYS A 155 3.56 -17.08 -4.23
C CYS A 155 4.33 -18.22 -3.54
N GLU A 156 5.41 -17.92 -2.80
CA GLU A 156 6.19 -18.93 -2.08
C GLU A 156 5.42 -19.41 -0.83
N PRO A 157 5.22 -20.73 -0.66
CA PRO A 157 4.48 -21.26 0.49
C PRO A 157 5.12 -21.01 1.86
N GLU A 158 6.41 -20.67 1.87
CA GLU A 158 7.24 -20.50 3.08
C GLU A 158 7.43 -19.03 3.47
N LEU A 159 6.68 -18.11 2.86
CA LEU A 159 6.61 -16.71 3.24
C LEU A 159 5.60 -16.51 4.38
#